data_AF-A0A852KKH2-F1
#
_entry.id   AF-A0A852KKH2-F1
#
_cell.length_a   1.000
_cell.length_b   1.000
_cell.length_c   1.000
_cell.angle_alpha   90.00
_cell.angle_beta   90.00
_cell.angle_gamma   90.00
#
_symmetry.space_group_name_H-M   'P 1'
#
loop_
_entity.id
_entity.type
_entity.pdbx_description
1 polymer ?
#
loop_
_entity_poly.entity_id
_entity_poly.type
_entity_poly.pdbx_seq_one_letter_code
_entity_poly.pdbx_strand_id
1 'polypeptide(L)'
;SSRVVQIQSQMSERAVELLGLPEDRPCLLLDVGCGSGLSGDYISEEGHYWIGMDISSAMLDVAVEREVEGDLLLADVGHGIPFRPGTFDGCISISAVQWLCNADKKSHSPPKRLYRFFSTLYTALARGSRAVLQLYPENSEQLELITAQAMRAGFTGGMVVDYPNSAKAKKFFLCLFVGTCGPLPKGLGTEGADEELHQAKFTNERTRFRNTKGKSVKKSRDWILEKKERRRRQGKEVRADTKYTGRKRRPRF
;
A
#
# COMPACT_ATOMS: atom_id res chain seq x y z
N SER A 1 11.36 -21.50 4.24
CA SER A 1 11.80 -20.27 4.92
C SER A 1 12.59 -19.33 4.01
N SER A 2 13.53 -19.79 3.16
CA SER A 2 14.36 -18.93 2.28
C SER A 2 13.62 -18.06 1.26
N ARG A 3 12.54 -18.57 0.65
CA ARG A 3 11.84 -17.86 -0.43
C ARG A 3 11.13 -16.57 0.02
N VAL A 4 10.62 -16.54 1.25
CA VAL A 4 9.93 -15.34 1.77
C VAL A 4 10.95 -14.23 2.01
N VAL A 5 12.09 -14.57 2.62
CA VAL A 5 13.21 -13.65 2.82
C VAL A 5 13.65 -13.05 1.48
N GLN A 6 13.90 -13.88 0.46
CA GLN A 6 14.31 -13.40 -0.86
C GLN A 6 13.30 -12.43 -1.48
N ILE A 7 12.00 -12.69 -1.36
CA ILE A 7 10.95 -11.79 -1.87
C ILE A 7 10.93 -10.47 -1.09
N GLN A 8 11.09 -10.50 0.23
CA GLN A 8 11.14 -9.29 1.06
C GLN A 8 12.36 -8.43 0.71
N SER A 9 13.54 -9.04 0.55
CA SER A 9 14.76 -8.33 0.15
C SER A 9 14.58 -7.67 -1.22
N GLN A 10 14.07 -8.38 -2.23
CA GLN A 10 13.80 -7.81 -3.56
C GLN A 10 12.80 -6.64 -3.53
N MET A 11 11.77 -6.71 -2.68
CA MET A 11 10.83 -5.61 -2.53
C MET A 11 11.43 -4.42 -1.78
N SER A 12 12.36 -4.67 -0.87
CA SER A 12 13.07 -3.64 -0.11
C SER A 12 14.08 -2.91 -1.00
N GLU A 13 14.88 -3.65 -1.76
CA GLU A 13 15.75 -3.14 -2.84
C GLU A 13 14.99 -2.22 -3.77
N ARG A 14 13.88 -2.72 -4.31
CA ARG A 14 13.04 -1.93 -5.21
C ARG A 14 12.46 -0.69 -4.53
N ALA A 15 12.06 -0.78 -3.27
CA ALA A 15 11.51 0.37 -2.55
C ALA A 15 12.56 1.47 -2.31
N VAL A 16 13.79 1.09 -1.94
CA VAL A 16 14.91 2.03 -1.74
C VAL A 16 15.32 2.67 -3.06
N GLU A 17 15.38 1.92 -4.16
CA GLU A 17 15.61 2.48 -5.51
C GLU A 17 14.57 3.56 -5.85
N LEU A 18 13.28 3.28 -5.59
CA LEU A 18 12.17 4.20 -5.87
C LEU A 18 12.19 5.47 -5.00
N LEU A 19 12.84 5.44 -3.82
CA LEU A 19 13.04 6.64 -3.00
C LEU A 19 13.90 7.68 -3.72
N GLY A 20 14.83 7.24 -4.59
CA GLY A 20 15.75 8.15 -5.30
C GLY A 20 16.56 9.00 -4.32
N LEU A 21 17.15 8.34 -3.33
CA LEU A 21 17.99 8.96 -2.31
C LEU A 21 19.29 9.51 -2.93
N PRO A 22 19.90 10.54 -2.31
CA PRO A 22 21.21 11.03 -2.74
C PRO A 22 22.31 9.98 -2.52
N GLU A 23 23.17 9.79 -3.52
CA GLU A 23 24.28 8.81 -3.47
C GLU A 23 25.50 9.31 -2.67
N ASP A 24 25.59 10.62 -2.40
CA ASP A 24 26.76 11.25 -1.79
C ASP A 24 26.74 11.27 -0.25
N ARG A 25 25.65 10.80 0.38
CA ARG A 25 25.50 10.82 1.84
C ARG A 25 24.55 9.75 2.38
N PRO A 26 24.77 9.25 3.61
CA PRO A 26 23.79 8.43 4.30
C PRO A 26 22.51 9.22 4.59
N CYS A 27 21.37 8.53 4.55
CA CYS A 27 20.05 9.08 4.86
C CYS A 27 19.46 8.39 6.10
N LEU A 28 18.55 9.07 6.80
CA LEU A 28 17.77 8.47 7.88
C LEU A 28 16.37 8.08 7.38
N LEU A 29 16.06 6.79 7.36
CA LEU A 29 14.81 6.23 6.85
C LEU A 29 13.88 5.75 7.97
N LEU A 30 12.58 5.83 7.70
CA LEU A 30 11.56 5.18 8.53
C LEU A 30 11.08 3.89 7.84
N ASP A 31 11.22 2.75 8.50
CA ASP A 31 10.67 1.48 8.05
C ASP A 31 9.34 1.16 8.79
N VAL A 32 8.22 1.34 8.09
CA VAL A 32 6.87 1.14 8.64
C VAL A 32 6.42 -0.30 8.43
N GLY A 33 6.12 -0.98 9.53
CA GLY A 33 5.84 -2.41 9.56
C GLY A 33 7.10 -3.22 9.33
N CYS A 34 8.18 -2.86 10.04
CA CYS A 34 9.51 -3.45 9.84
C CYS A 34 9.57 -4.95 10.17
N GLY A 35 8.59 -5.48 10.90
CA GLY A 35 8.51 -6.89 11.27
C GLY A 35 9.80 -7.35 11.96
N SER A 36 10.41 -8.39 11.40
CA SER A 36 11.66 -8.99 11.89
C SER A 36 12.92 -8.26 11.42
N GLY A 37 12.78 -7.07 10.81
CA GLY A 37 13.89 -6.22 10.36
C GLY A 37 14.46 -6.55 8.98
N LEU A 38 13.83 -7.43 8.19
CA LEU A 38 14.35 -7.86 6.87
C LEU A 38 14.53 -6.70 5.87
N SER A 39 13.63 -5.72 5.90
CA SER A 39 13.72 -4.51 5.07
C SER A 39 14.79 -3.55 5.60
N GLY A 40 14.91 -3.46 6.93
CA GLY A 40 15.94 -2.68 7.61
C GLY A 40 17.36 -3.18 7.37
N ASP A 41 17.56 -4.51 7.28
CA ASP A 41 18.86 -5.09 6.92
C ASP A 41 19.34 -4.55 5.58
N TYR A 42 18.46 -4.54 4.58
CA TYR A 42 18.78 -3.98 3.26
C TYR A 42 19.08 -2.47 3.32
N ILE A 43 18.36 -1.70 4.14
CA ILE A 43 18.66 -0.27 4.33
C ILE A 43 20.08 -0.09 4.89
N SER A 44 20.48 -0.94 5.83
CA SER A 44 21.81 -0.90 6.45
C SER A 44 22.90 -1.31 5.46
N GLU A 45 22.65 -2.34 4.64
CA GLU A 45 23.53 -2.78 3.55
C GLU A 45 23.81 -1.66 2.52
N GLU A 46 22.82 -0.81 2.23
CA GLU A 46 22.96 0.38 1.37
C GLU A 46 23.62 1.58 2.09
N GLY A 47 24.07 1.41 3.34
CA GLY A 47 24.78 2.44 4.11
C GLY A 47 23.88 3.55 4.65
N HIS A 48 22.59 3.26 4.86
CA HIS A 48 21.63 4.20 5.44
C HIS A 48 21.25 3.81 6.87
N TYR A 49 20.82 4.80 7.65
CA TYR A 49 20.30 4.60 8.99
C TYR A 49 18.79 4.44 8.96
N TRP A 50 18.22 3.69 9.91
CA TRP A 50 16.77 3.53 9.95
C TRP A 50 16.23 3.33 11.36
N ILE A 51 14.95 3.67 11.49
CA ILE A 51 14.12 3.35 12.65
C ILE A 51 12.94 2.53 12.16
N GLY A 52 12.73 1.35 12.76
CA GLY A 52 11.64 0.44 12.47
C GLY A 52 10.45 0.63 13.39
N MET A 53 9.24 0.63 12.84
CA MET A 53 8.01 0.59 13.63
C MET A 53 7.20 -0.67 13.31
N ASP A 54 6.82 -1.45 14.31
CA ASP A 54 5.89 -2.58 14.12
C ASP A 54 4.91 -2.69 15.30
N ILE A 55 3.73 -3.26 15.05
CA ILE A 55 2.71 -3.48 16.08
C ILE A 55 2.91 -4.82 16.80
N SER A 56 3.64 -5.76 16.21
CA SER A 56 3.85 -7.10 16.69
C SER A 56 5.12 -7.18 17.53
N SER A 57 4.97 -7.27 18.86
CA SER A 57 6.10 -7.49 19.77
C SER A 57 6.90 -8.73 19.39
N ALA A 58 6.21 -9.83 19.05
CA ALA A 58 6.87 -11.08 18.67
C ALA A 58 7.73 -10.95 17.40
N MET A 59 7.37 -10.06 16.46
CA MET A 59 8.20 -9.82 15.28
C MET A 59 9.43 -8.96 15.63
N LEU A 60 9.25 -7.98 16.52
CA LEU A 60 10.36 -7.16 17.03
C LEU A 60 11.33 -7.98 17.88
N ASP A 61 10.84 -8.94 18.67
CA ASP A 61 11.70 -9.86 19.43
C ASP A 61 12.61 -10.64 18.48
N VAL A 62 12.07 -11.13 17.34
CA VAL A 62 12.88 -11.76 16.28
C VAL A 62 13.88 -10.78 15.67
N ALA A 63 13.53 -9.51 15.48
CA ALA A 63 14.46 -8.51 14.98
C ALA A 63 15.61 -8.26 15.98
N VAL A 64 15.32 -8.22 17.27
CA VAL A 64 16.33 -8.11 18.34
C VAL A 64 17.23 -9.34 18.38
N GLU A 65 16.68 -10.55 18.29
CA GLU A 65 17.45 -11.80 18.21
C GLU A 65 18.38 -11.87 16.98
N ARG A 66 18.03 -11.15 15.91
CA ARG A 66 18.83 -11.03 14.70
C ARG A 66 19.88 -9.92 14.78
N GLU A 67 19.93 -9.18 15.88
CA GLU A 67 20.88 -8.08 16.13
C GLU A 67 20.89 -7.03 15.00
N VAL A 68 19.70 -6.63 14.56
CA VAL A 68 19.55 -5.60 13.51
C VAL A 68 20.16 -4.26 13.95
N GLU A 69 20.71 -3.50 13.00
CA GLU A 69 21.40 -2.23 13.30
C GLU A 69 20.46 -1.07 13.65
N GLY A 70 19.23 -1.08 13.14
CA GLY A 70 18.27 0.00 13.34
C GLY A 70 17.55 -0.05 14.68
N ASP A 71 17.12 1.13 15.14
CA ASP A 71 16.30 1.23 16.35
C ASP A 71 14.88 0.70 16.09
N LEU A 72 14.33 -0.03 17.05
CA LEU A 72 13.02 -0.67 16.94
C LEU A 72 12.00 -0.02 17.88
N LEU A 73 10.82 0.28 17.36
CA LEU A 73 9.72 0.89 18.10
C LEU A 73 8.44 0.03 18.00
N LEU A 74 7.99 -0.47 19.14
CA LEU A 74 6.67 -1.11 19.25
C LEU A 74 5.57 -0.05 19.19
N ALA A 75 4.88 0.04 18.06
CA ALA A 75 3.87 1.07 17.83
C ALA A 75 2.79 0.65 16.80
N ASP A 76 1.55 1.10 17.04
CA ASP A 76 0.49 1.05 16.04
C ASP A 76 0.54 2.30 15.15
N VAL A 77 1.02 2.14 13.92
CA VAL A 77 1.12 3.23 12.94
C VAL A 77 -0.24 3.86 12.58
N GLY A 78 -1.36 3.18 12.85
CA GLY A 78 -2.70 3.74 12.72
C GLY A 78 -3.03 4.83 13.75
N HIS A 79 -2.23 4.96 14.81
CA HIS A 79 -2.28 6.08 15.76
C HIS A 79 -1.39 7.26 15.33
N GLY A 80 -0.56 7.05 14.31
CA GLY A 80 0.32 8.04 13.71
C GLY A 80 1.81 7.78 13.98
N ILE A 81 2.64 8.57 13.31
CA ILE A 81 4.10 8.52 13.36
C ILE A 81 4.59 9.48 14.47
N PRO A 82 5.19 8.98 15.57
CA PRO A 82 5.48 9.77 16.77
C PRO A 82 6.85 10.46 16.72
N PHE A 83 7.20 11.06 15.57
CA PHE A 83 8.47 11.74 15.36
C PHE A 83 8.28 13.23 15.11
N ARG A 84 9.37 14.00 15.28
CA ARG A 84 9.35 15.44 15.05
C ARG A 84 9.18 15.74 13.55
N PRO A 85 8.72 16.95 13.19
CA PRO A 85 8.60 17.32 11.80
C PRO A 85 9.95 17.28 11.08
N GLY A 86 9.98 16.72 9.85
CA GLY A 86 11.17 16.69 9.00
C GLY A 86 12.33 15.83 9.52
N THR A 87 12.05 14.80 10.34
CA THR A 87 13.06 13.89 10.88
C THR A 87 13.66 12.96 9.83
N PHE A 88 12.86 12.45 8.90
CA PHE A 88 13.28 11.38 7.99
C PHE A 88 13.49 11.88 6.55
N ASP A 89 14.54 11.40 5.90
CA ASP A 89 14.87 11.67 4.49
C ASP A 89 14.05 10.80 3.53
N GLY A 90 13.44 9.73 4.03
CA GLY A 90 12.55 8.86 3.28
C GLY A 90 11.82 7.87 4.18
N CYS A 91 10.83 7.19 3.62
CA CYS A 91 10.10 6.13 4.32
C CYS A 91 9.82 4.96 3.38
N ILE A 92 10.08 3.74 3.84
CA ILE A 92 9.61 2.54 3.17
C ILE A 92 8.56 1.82 4.02
N SER A 93 7.72 1.03 3.37
CA SER A 93 6.88 0.07 4.04
C SER A 93 6.67 -1.13 3.14
N ILE A 94 7.08 -2.31 3.60
CA ILE A 94 7.00 -3.52 2.80
C ILE A 94 5.90 -4.42 3.35
N SER A 95 4.81 -4.56 2.60
CA SER A 95 3.70 -5.46 2.94
C SER A 95 3.01 -5.15 4.29
N ALA A 96 2.92 -3.88 4.71
CA ALA A 96 2.30 -3.51 5.99
C ALA A 96 1.05 -2.62 5.89
N VAL A 97 1.05 -1.57 5.07
CA VAL A 97 0.00 -0.53 5.11
C VAL A 97 -1.41 -1.05 4.83
N GLN A 98 -1.56 -2.15 4.08
CA GLN A 98 -2.87 -2.74 3.82
C GLN A 98 -3.61 -3.16 5.11
N TRP A 99 -2.89 -3.47 6.19
CA TRP A 99 -3.48 -3.82 7.48
C TRP A 99 -4.25 -2.66 8.12
N LEU A 100 -3.96 -1.40 7.77
CA LEU A 100 -4.74 -0.23 8.22
C LEU A 100 -6.15 -0.19 7.63
N CYS A 101 -6.42 -1.02 6.63
CA CYS A 101 -7.76 -1.19 6.06
C CYS A 101 -8.65 -2.12 6.89
N ASN A 102 -8.06 -2.87 7.83
CA ASN A 102 -8.79 -3.80 8.69
C ASN A 102 -9.43 -3.08 9.87
N ALA A 103 -10.61 -3.53 10.26
CA ALA A 103 -11.39 -2.98 11.37
C ALA A 103 -11.58 -4.03 12.48
N ASP A 104 -10.46 -4.50 13.05
CA ASP A 104 -10.49 -5.59 14.06
C ASP A 104 -11.14 -5.18 15.38
N LYS A 105 -11.12 -3.88 15.72
CA LYS A 105 -11.80 -3.32 16.90
C LYS A 105 -12.96 -2.44 16.46
N LYS A 106 -14.01 -2.35 17.30
CA LYS A 106 -15.18 -1.47 17.04
C LYS A 106 -14.82 0.02 16.87
N SER A 107 -13.71 0.44 17.48
CA SER A 107 -13.18 1.80 17.36
C SER A 107 -12.38 2.04 16.07
N HIS A 108 -12.01 0.99 15.33
CA HIS A 108 -11.23 1.13 14.11
C HIS A 108 -12.10 1.66 12.98
N SER A 109 -11.80 2.88 12.57
CA SER A 109 -12.29 3.44 11.32
C SER A 109 -11.12 3.51 10.35
N PRO A 110 -11.05 2.62 9.33
CA PRO A 110 -9.95 2.59 8.38
C PRO A 110 -9.64 3.95 7.73
N PRO A 111 -10.63 4.75 7.27
CA PRO A 111 -10.35 6.09 6.74
C PRO A 111 -9.67 7.02 7.74
N LYS A 112 -10.07 6.97 9.03
CA LYS A 112 -9.46 7.80 10.08
C LYS A 112 -8.03 7.34 10.41
N ARG A 113 -7.81 6.03 10.52
CA ARG A 113 -6.49 5.45 10.79
C ARG A 113 -5.51 5.74 9.66
N LEU A 114 -5.94 5.54 8.41
CA LEU A 114 -5.14 5.89 7.22
C LEU A 114 -4.85 7.39 7.16
N TYR A 115 -5.84 8.26 7.40
CA TYR A 115 -5.60 9.69 7.43
C TYR A 115 -4.62 10.10 8.53
N ARG A 116 -4.76 9.51 9.73
CA ARG A 116 -3.85 9.76 10.85
C ARG A 116 -2.42 9.31 10.52
N PHE A 117 -2.26 8.12 9.95
CA PHE A 117 -0.99 7.61 9.47
C PHE A 117 -0.36 8.57 8.45
N PHE A 118 -1.05 8.88 7.34
CA PHE A 118 -0.48 9.71 6.30
C PHE A 118 -0.22 11.17 6.73
N SER A 119 -1.10 11.79 7.50
CA SER A 119 -0.90 13.17 7.97
C SER A 119 0.33 13.31 8.88
N THR A 120 0.53 12.34 9.77
CA THR A 120 1.70 12.34 10.66
C THR A 120 2.98 11.90 9.94
N LEU A 121 2.88 10.94 9.01
CA LEU A 121 4.00 10.57 8.12
C LEU A 121 4.46 11.76 7.27
N TYR A 122 3.54 12.48 6.65
CA TYR A 122 3.83 13.69 5.87
C TYR A 122 4.58 14.73 6.70
N THR A 123 4.20 14.88 7.97
CA THR A 123 4.86 15.80 8.89
C THR A 123 6.27 15.32 9.26
N ALA A 124 6.44 14.03 9.55
CA ALA A 124 7.71 13.45 9.98
C ALA A 124 8.77 13.39 8.86
N LEU A 125 8.35 13.44 7.60
CA LEU A 125 9.21 13.42 6.43
C LEU A 125 9.75 14.82 6.07
N ALA A 126 11.01 14.90 5.67
CA ALA A 126 11.64 16.13 5.20
C ALA A 126 11.01 16.63 3.88
N ARG A 127 11.02 17.94 3.63
CA ARG A 127 10.54 18.47 2.34
C ARG A 127 11.41 17.94 1.19
N GLY A 128 10.78 17.48 0.12
CA GLY A 128 11.45 16.86 -1.03
C GLY A 128 11.70 15.36 -0.89
N SER A 129 11.47 14.78 0.28
CA SER A 129 11.56 13.33 0.50
C SER A 129 10.42 12.56 -0.17
N ARG A 130 10.61 11.23 -0.22
CA ARG A 130 9.63 10.28 -0.74
C ARG A 130 9.23 9.25 0.30
N ALA A 131 8.02 8.73 0.16
CA ALA A 131 7.60 7.51 0.84
C ALA A 131 7.21 6.46 -0.20
N VAL A 132 7.77 5.26 -0.10
CA VAL A 132 7.49 4.15 -1.02
C VAL A 132 6.88 3.00 -0.24
N LEU A 133 5.61 2.73 -0.51
CA LEU A 133 4.81 1.78 0.26
C LEU A 133 4.42 0.61 -0.65
N GLN A 134 5.07 -0.53 -0.47
CA GLN A 134 4.69 -1.77 -1.14
C GLN A 134 3.48 -2.38 -0.42
N LEU A 135 2.40 -2.66 -1.15
CA LEU A 135 1.17 -3.20 -0.57
C LEU A 135 0.47 -4.23 -1.47
N TYR A 136 -0.41 -5.04 -0.87
CA TYR A 136 -1.28 -5.98 -1.56
C TYR A 136 -2.74 -5.57 -1.37
N PRO A 137 -3.32 -4.78 -2.30
CA PRO A 137 -4.71 -4.40 -2.19
C PRO A 137 -5.62 -5.60 -2.51
N GLU A 138 -6.62 -5.86 -1.68
CA GLU A 138 -7.62 -6.91 -1.91
C GLU A 138 -8.56 -6.54 -3.07
N ASN A 139 -8.83 -5.25 -3.24
CA ASN A 139 -9.73 -4.71 -4.24
C ASN A 139 -9.34 -3.26 -4.62
N SER A 140 -9.96 -2.74 -5.68
CA SER A 140 -9.72 -1.37 -6.15
C SER A 140 -10.19 -0.31 -5.16
N GLU A 141 -11.25 -0.56 -4.40
CA GLU A 141 -11.78 0.39 -3.41
C GLU A 141 -10.77 0.63 -2.27
N GLN A 142 -10.05 -0.41 -1.84
CA GLN A 142 -9.00 -0.33 -0.84
C GLN A 142 -7.84 0.52 -1.35
N LEU A 143 -7.42 0.30 -2.61
CA LEU A 143 -6.36 1.07 -3.25
C LEU A 143 -6.74 2.55 -3.37
N GLU A 144 -7.96 2.82 -3.83
CA GLU A 144 -8.52 4.17 -3.91
C GLU A 144 -8.60 4.84 -2.53
N LEU A 145 -9.00 4.10 -1.49
CA LEU A 145 -9.08 4.62 -0.13
C LEU A 145 -7.69 5.03 0.41
N ILE A 146 -6.69 4.16 0.27
CA ILE A 146 -5.32 4.43 0.70
C ILE A 146 -4.78 5.67 -0.02
N THR A 147 -4.93 5.69 -1.35
CA THR A 147 -4.47 6.79 -2.19
C THR A 147 -5.18 8.10 -1.84
N ALA A 148 -6.50 8.07 -1.66
CA ALA A 148 -7.29 9.24 -1.30
C ALA A 148 -6.88 9.83 0.06
N GLN A 149 -6.56 9.00 1.06
CA GLN A 149 -6.06 9.51 2.35
C GLN A 149 -4.64 10.07 2.26
N ALA A 150 -3.76 9.47 1.45
CA ALA A 150 -2.43 10.02 1.19
C ALA A 150 -2.50 11.41 0.53
N MET A 151 -3.30 11.54 -0.53
CA MET A 151 -3.48 12.82 -1.24
C MET A 151 -4.13 13.86 -0.33
N ARG A 152 -5.11 13.46 0.49
CA ARG A 152 -5.74 14.34 1.49
C ARG A 152 -4.75 14.81 2.57
N ALA A 153 -3.74 14.01 2.89
CA ALA A 153 -2.69 14.39 3.83
C ALA A 153 -1.68 15.40 3.25
N GLY A 154 -1.69 15.61 1.93
CA GLY A 154 -0.82 16.58 1.24
C GLY A 154 0.28 15.93 0.40
N PHE A 155 0.36 14.59 0.34
CA PHE A 155 1.26 13.91 -0.58
C PHE A 155 0.81 14.13 -2.02
N THR A 156 1.78 14.20 -2.92
CA THR A 156 1.56 13.98 -4.36
C THR A 156 2.16 12.63 -4.75
N GLY A 157 1.88 12.13 -5.95
CA GLY A 157 2.57 10.95 -6.48
C GLY A 157 1.66 9.99 -7.22
N GLY A 158 1.98 8.70 -7.15
CA GLY A 158 1.34 7.71 -8.00
C GLY A 158 1.61 6.27 -7.62
N MET A 159 0.91 5.37 -8.32
CA MET A 159 1.12 3.93 -8.21
C MET A 159 2.10 3.46 -9.26
N VAL A 160 3.16 2.79 -8.84
CA VAL A 160 4.10 2.05 -9.69
C VAL A 160 3.76 0.57 -9.58
N VAL A 161 3.57 -0.07 -10.73
CA VAL A 161 3.21 -1.49 -10.80
C VAL A 161 4.30 -2.24 -11.55
N ASP A 162 5.04 -3.07 -10.83
CA ASP A 162 6.04 -3.95 -11.43
C ASP A 162 5.37 -5.25 -11.90
N TYR A 163 5.82 -5.74 -13.05
CA TYR A 163 5.31 -6.93 -13.75
C TYR A 163 3.78 -6.95 -13.90
N PRO A 164 3.17 -5.90 -14.50
CA PRO A 164 1.71 -5.75 -14.55
C PRO A 164 0.99 -6.90 -15.25
N ASN A 165 1.67 -7.56 -16.20
CA ASN A 165 1.15 -8.67 -17.00
C ASN A 165 1.14 -10.02 -16.26
N SER A 166 1.77 -10.12 -15.08
CA SER A 166 1.88 -11.38 -14.32
C SER A 166 1.08 -11.33 -13.04
N ALA A 167 -0.01 -12.10 -12.94
CA ALA A 167 -0.79 -12.17 -11.70
C ALA A 167 0.00 -12.69 -10.47
N LYS A 168 1.12 -13.39 -10.70
CA LYS A 168 1.97 -13.97 -9.65
C LYS A 168 3.14 -13.07 -9.26
N ALA A 169 3.71 -12.35 -10.22
CA ALA A 169 4.86 -11.47 -9.98
C ALA A 169 4.48 -10.01 -9.76
N LYS A 170 3.21 -9.64 -10.02
CA LYS A 170 2.73 -8.27 -9.86
C LYS A 170 2.97 -7.72 -8.47
N LYS A 171 3.65 -6.57 -8.39
CA LYS A 171 3.88 -5.82 -7.15
C LYS A 171 3.36 -4.40 -7.31
N PHE A 172 2.72 -3.88 -6.27
CA PHE A 172 2.22 -2.51 -6.23
C PHE A 172 3.06 -1.70 -5.24
N PHE A 173 3.60 -0.58 -5.71
CA PHE A 173 4.36 0.38 -4.93
C PHE A 173 3.65 1.73 -5.03
N LEU A 174 3.14 2.23 -3.91
CA LEU A 174 2.62 3.60 -3.81
C LEU A 174 3.80 4.53 -3.54
N CYS A 175 4.19 5.32 -4.54
CA CYS A 175 5.26 6.29 -4.46
C CYS A 175 4.68 7.67 -4.19
N LEU A 176 4.98 8.22 -3.02
CA LEU A 176 4.48 9.50 -2.52
C LEU A 176 5.63 10.49 -2.39
N PHE A 177 5.34 11.77 -2.64
CA PHE A 177 6.30 12.87 -2.57
C PHE A 177 5.82 13.94 -1.59
N VAL A 178 6.74 14.50 -0.82
CA VAL A 178 6.47 15.56 0.16
C VAL A 178 6.86 16.92 -0.41
N GLY A 179 5.87 17.79 -0.65
CA GLY A 179 6.08 19.20 -0.99
C GLY A 179 6.53 19.49 -2.42
N THR A 180 7.16 18.55 -3.12
CA THR A 180 7.54 18.68 -4.54
C THR A 180 6.85 17.61 -5.38
N CYS A 181 6.47 17.97 -6.61
CA CYS A 181 5.92 17.02 -7.57
C CYS A 181 7.04 16.58 -8.52
N GLY A 182 7.52 15.34 -8.39
CA GLY A 182 8.50 14.72 -9.29
C GLY A 182 7.84 13.84 -10.37
N PRO A 183 8.58 13.45 -11.42
CA PRO A 183 8.13 12.37 -12.30
C PRO A 183 8.01 11.06 -11.51
N LEU A 184 6.98 10.28 -11.80
CA LEU A 184 6.82 8.96 -11.19
C LEU A 184 7.86 8.00 -11.80
N PRO A 185 8.56 7.19 -10.99
CA PRO A 185 9.48 6.20 -11.53
C PRO A 185 8.78 5.17 -12.44
N LYS A 186 9.53 4.60 -13.38
CA LYS A 186 9.00 3.58 -14.29
C LYS A 186 8.89 2.22 -13.59
N GLY A 187 7.79 1.52 -13.81
CA GLY A 187 7.60 0.14 -13.35
C GLY A 187 8.41 -0.86 -14.18
N LEU A 188 8.81 -1.97 -13.57
CA LEU A 188 9.53 -3.05 -14.24
C LEU A 188 8.58 -3.92 -15.09
N GLY A 189 9.05 -4.39 -16.24
CA GLY A 189 8.29 -5.29 -17.11
C GLY A 189 7.11 -4.63 -17.84
N THR A 190 7.19 -3.31 -18.08
CA THR A 190 6.19 -2.54 -18.84
C THR A 190 6.45 -2.50 -20.35
N GLU A 191 7.49 -3.18 -20.85
CA GLU A 191 7.78 -3.23 -22.28
C GLU A 191 6.62 -3.90 -23.04
N GLY A 192 5.81 -3.10 -23.73
CA GLY A 192 4.67 -3.53 -24.54
C GLY A 192 3.27 -3.26 -23.99
N ALA A 193 3.10 -2.50 -22.89
CA ALA A 193 1.78 -2.13 -22.37
C ALA A 193 1.60 -0.61 -22.29
N ASP A 194 0.39 -0.10 -22.59
CA ASP A 194 0.05 1.33 -22.55
C ASP A 194 0.48 1.98 -21.22
N GLU A 195 1.39 2.96 -21.29
CA GLU A 195 2.00 3.62 -20.13
C GLU A 195 0.95 4.27 -19.19
N GLU A 196 -0.20 4.70 -19.74
CA GLU A 196 -1.27 5.39 -19.00
C GLU A 196 -2.05 4.49 -18.02
N LEU A 197 -2.12 3.17 -18.23
CA LEU A 197 -2.92 2.28 -17.36
C LEU A 197 -2.13 1.79 -16.14
N HIS A 198 -0.79 1.87 -16.18
CA HIS A 198 0.12 1.26 -15.22
C HIS A 198 0.89 2.26 -14.36
N GLN A 199 0.93 3.53 -14.77
CA GLN A 199 1.44 4.66 -13.99
C GLN A 199 0.32 5.68 -13.79
N ALA A 200 -0.48 5.50 -12.73
CA ALA A 200 -1.48 6.49 -12.38
C ALA A 200 -0.80 7.61 -11.58
N LYS A 201 -0.50 8.75 -12.23
CA LYS A 201 -0.20 10.00 -11.55
C LYS A 201 -1.51 10.56 -10.99
N PHE A 202 -1.60 10.69 -9.68
CA PHE A 202 -2.72 11.35 -9.03
C PHE A 202 -2.32 12.81 -8.79
N THR A 203 -2.56 13.66 -9.78
CA THR A 203 -2.66 15.11 -9.56
C THR A 203 -4.05 15.41 -8.98
N ASN A 204 -4.29 16.63 -8.48
CA ASN A 204 -5.59 17.02 -7.88
C ASN A 204 -6.81 16.85 -8.82
N GLU A 205 -6.60 16.49 -10.08
CA GLU A 205 -7.65 16.07 -11.00
C GLU A 205 -7.95 14.57 -10.81
N ARG A 206 -9.20 14.27 -10.43
CA ARG A 206 -9.72 12.92 -10.23
C ARG A 206 -9.68 12.10 -11.53
N THR A 207 -8.55 11.49 -11.87
CA THR A 207 -8.48 10.43 -12.87
C THR A 207 -9.10 9.17 -12.27
N ARG A 208 -10.37 8.94 -12.62
CA ARG A 208 -11.08 7.69 -12.30
C ARG A 208 -10.31 6.53 -12.92
N PHE A 209 -9.85 5.60 -12.08
CA PHE A 209 -9.34 4.32 -12.56
C PHE A 209 -10.39 3.70 -13.48
N ARG A 210 -10.00 3.39 -14.73
CA ARG A 210 -10.87 2.66 -15.65
C ARG A 210 -10.99 1.23 -15.11
N ASN A 211 -12.09 0.97 -14.40
CA ASN A 211 -12.50 -0.30 -13.79
C ASN A 211 -11.80 -1.53 -14.40
N THR A 212 -10.67 -1.92 -13.82
CA THR A 212 -10.16 -3.28 -14.00
C THR A 212 -11.09 -4.15 -13.18
N LYS A 213 -11.98 -4.91 -13.85
CA LYS A 213 -12.97 -5.79 -13.23
C LYS A 213 -12.31 -6.80 -12.29
N GLY A 214 -12.12 -6.40 -11.04
CA GLY A 214 -11.86 -7.31 -9.93
C GLY A 214 -13.07 -8.19 -9.66
N LYS A 215 -12.87 -9.33 -9.00
CA LYS A 215 -13.96 -10.24 -8.67
C LYS A 215 -14.93 -9.56 -7.70
N SER A 216 -16.19 -9.48 -8.10
CA SER A 216 -17.28 -8.88 -7.34
C SER A 216 -17.39 -9.49 -5.92
N VAL A 217 -17.49 -8.64 -4.88
CA VAL A 217 -17.63 -9.07 -3.47
C VAL A 217 -18.80 -10.05 -3.30
N LYS A 218 -18.57 -11.21 -2.65
CA LYS A 218 -19.59 -12.27 -2.50
C LYS A 218 -20.84 -11.74 -1.80
N LYS A 219 -22.02 -11.95 -2.40
CA LYS A 219 -23.34 -11.40 -2.00
C LYS A 219 -23.57 -9.92 -2.31
N SER A 220 -22.63 -9.20 -2.92
CA SER A 220 -22.91 -7.88 -3.48
C SER A 220 -23.92 -7.97 -4.62
N ARG A 221 -24.56 -6.84 -4.96
CA ARG A 221 -25.47 -6.76 -6.10
C ARG A 221 -24.77 -7.19 -7.39
N ASP A 222 -23.53 -6.76 -7.59
CA ASP A 222 -22.77 -7.03 -8.80
C ASP A 222 -22.36 -8.50 -8.89
N TRP A 223 -22.01 -9.14 -7.77
CA TRP A 223 -21.80 -10.59 -7.71
C TRP A 223 -23.06 -11.39 -8.06
N ILE A 224 -24.24 -10.91 -7.66
CA ILE A 224 -25.52 -11.55 -8.01
C ILE A 224 -25.79 -11.42 -9.51
N LEU A 225 -25.53 -10.25 -10.10
CA LEU A 225 -25.71 -10.00 -11.53
C LEU A 225 -24.75 -10.86 -12.38
N GLU A 226 -23.47 -10.91 -12.01
CA GLU A 226 -22.45 -11.72 -12.68
C GLU A 226 -22.79 -13.22 -12.61
N LYS A 227 -23.28 -13.69 -11.45
CA LYS A 227 -23.74 -15.07 -11.27
C LYS A 227 -24.98 -15.39 -12.12
N LYS A 228 -25.92 -14.45 -12.25
CA LYS A 228 -27.10 -14.59 -13.11
C LYS A 228 -26.72 -14.65 -14.58
N GLU A 229 -25.84 -13.75 -15.02
CA GLU A 229 -25.34 -13.71 -16.39
C GLU A 229 -24.61 -15.00 -16.77
N ARG A 230 -23.76 -15.52 -15.87
CA ARG A 230 -23.10 -16.82 -16.06
C ARG A 230 -24.11 -17.96 -16.21
N ARG A 231 -25.21 -17.96 -15.47
CA ARG A 231 -26.27 -18.98 -15.59
C ARG A 231 -27.07 -18.84 -16.88
N ARG A 232 -27.32 -17.61 -17.36
CA ARG A 232 -27.92 -17.36 -18.68
C ARG A 232 -27.06 -17.93 -19.80
N ARG A 233 -25.73 -17.70 -19.76
CA ARG A 233 -24.79 -18.28 -20.72
C ARG A 233 -24.74 -19.82 -20.70
N GLN A 234 -25.11 -20.43 -19.58
CA GLN A 234 -25.24 -21.88 -19.43
C GLN A 234 -26.63 -22.41 -19.81
N GLY A 235 -27.49 -21.58 -20.43
CA GLY A 235 -28.84 -21.96 -20.84
C GLY A 235 -29.81 -22.25 -19.69
N LYS A 236 -29.46 -21.88 -18.45
CA LYS A 236 -30.31 -22.10 -17.28
C LYS A 236 -31.33 -20.99 -17.14
N GLU A 237 -32.53 -21.33 -16.68
CA GLU A 237 -33.57 -20.36 -16.41
C GLU A 237 -33.17 -19.45 -15.23
N VAL A 238 -33.19 -18.13 -15.45
CA VAL A 238 -32.75 -17.12 -14.47
C VAL A 238 -33.74 -15.97 -14.44
N ARG A 239 -34.23 -15.62 -13.25
CA ARG A 239 -35.13 -14.48 -13.04
C ARG A 239 -34.54 -13.15 -13.54
N ALA A 240 -35.39 -12.32 -14.14
CA ALA A 240 -35.07 -10.99 -14.64
C ALA A 240 -34.40 -10.09 -13.60
N ASP A 241 -33.62 -9.13 -14.08
CA ASP A 241 -32.92 -8.16 -13.24
C ASP A 241 -33.87 -7.02 -12.89
N THR A 242 -34.07 -6.81 -11.58
CA THR A 242 -34.93 -5.74 -11.07
C THR A 242 -34.11 -4.77 -10.21
N LYS A 243 -34.66 -3.57 -9.99
CA LYS A 243 -34.06 -2.57 -9.08
C LYS A 243 -33.90 -3.04 -7.63
N TYR A 244 -34.54 -4.15 -7.26
CA TYR A 244 -34.46 -4.75 -5.92
C TYR A 244 -33.48 -5.93 -5.83
N THR A 245 -32.74 -6.23 -6.90
CA THR A 245 -31.77 -7.34 -6.92
C THR A 245 -30.66 -7.09 -5.90
N GLY A 246 -30.45 -8.06 -4.98
CA GLY A 246 -29.46 -7.97 -3.91
C GLY A 246 -29.90 -7.20 -2.66
N ARG A 247 -31.11 -6.64 -2.62
CA ARG A 247 -31.61 -5.93 -1.44
C ARG A 247 -32.08 -6.91 -0.36
N LYS A 248 -31.63 -6.71 0.88
CA LYS A 248 -32.06 -7.52 2.04
C LYS A 248 -33.57 -7.31 2.26
N ARG A 249 -34.35 -8.39 2.17
CA ARG A 249 -35.79 -8.34 2.47
C ARG A 249 -35.96 -8.14 3.98
N ARG A 250 -36.87 -7.26 4.39
CA ARG A 250 -37.23 -7.12 5.80
C ARG A 250 -37.87 -8.43 6.29
N PRO A 251 -37.57 -8.88 7.51
CA PRO A 251 -38.28 -10.00 8.10
C PRO A 251 -39.77 -9.65 8.17
N ARG A 252 -40.63 -10.56 7.69
CA ARG A 252 -42.05 -10.52 7.97
C ARG A 252 -42.21 -11.17 9.34
N PHE A 253 -42.72 -10.40 10.30
CA PHE A 253 -43.32 -10.94 11.51
C PHE A 253 -44.70 -11.49 11.14
#